data_AF-A0A345XSC6-F1
#
_entry.id   AF-A0A345XSC6-F1
#
_cell.length_a   1.000
_cell.length_b   1.000
_cell.length_c   1.000
_cell.angle_alpha   90.00
_cell.angle_beta   90.00
_cell.angle_gamma   90.00
#
_symmetry.space_group_name_H-M   'P 1'
#
loop_
_entity.id
_entity.type
_entity.pdbx_description
1 polymer ?
#
loop_
_entity_poly.entity_id
_entity_poly.type
_entity_poly.pdbx_seq_one_letter_code
_entity_poly.pdbx_strand_id
1 'polypeptide(L)'
;MTTEAVDVRAIRATVDRALRPLARPARPDMVELEQQLREHVELLLPAAEAAAEELWHGSVQWYECRAQLDRIRLDVARDLGDSPLSAHVQVRHLARDCAALLTYAEGER
;
A
#
# COMPACT_ATOMS: atom_id res chain seq x y z
N MET A 1 -9.45 1.33 -24.93
CA MET A 1 -9.24 0.62 -23.65
C MET A 1 -9.37 1.66 -22.56
N THR A 2 -10.56 1.74 -21.96
CA THR A 2 -10.84 2.65 -20.85
C THR A 2 -10.05 2.15 -19.66
N THR A 3 -9.10 2.95 -19.18
CA THR A 3 -8.52 2.83 -17.84
C THR A 3 -9.69 2.64 -16.88
N GLU A 4 -9.90 1.41 -16.40
CA GLU A 4 -10.75 1.18 -15.24
C GLU A 4 -10.24 2.14 -14.19
N ALA A 5 -11.09 3.07 -13.78
CA ALA A 5 -10.80 3.88 -12.61
C ALA A 5 -10.40 2.88 -11.53
N VAL A 6 -9.14 2.97 -11.06
CA VAL A 6 -8.62 2.17 -9.95
C VAL A 6 -9.76 1.99 -8.97
N ASP A 7 -10.18 0.75 -8.70
CA ASP A 7 -11.35 0.50 -7.87
C ASP A 7 -10.99 0.77 -6.41
N VAL A 8 -10.95 2.06 -6.07
CA VAL A 8 -10.62 2.62 -4.75
C VAL A 8 -11.47 1.94 -3.68
N ARG A 9 -12.72 1.59 -3.99
CA ARG A 9 -13.62 0.91 -3.06
C ARG A 9 -13.16 -0.53 -2.79
N ALA A 10 -12.79 -1.28 -3.81
CA ALA A 10 -12.24 -2.62 -3.65
C ALA A 10 -10.92 -2.60 -2.87
N ILE A 11 -10.01 -1.67 -3.19
CA ILE A 11 -8.73 -1.53 -2.48
C ILE A 11 -8.97 -1.19 -1.00
N ARG A 12 -9.83 -0.21 -0.71
CA ARG A 12 -10.18 0.18 0.66
C ARG A 12 -10.78 -0.99 1.45
N ALA A 13 -11.63 -1.80 0.82
CA ALA A 13 -12.17 -3.01 1.45
C ALA A 13 -11.07 -4.03 1.80
N THR A 14 -10.08 -4.22 0.93
CA THR A 14 -8.91 -5.08 1.21
C THR A 14 -8.07 -4.52 2.35
N VAL A 15 -7.80 -3.22 2.35
CA VAL A 15 -7.09 -2.52 3.44
C VAL A 15 -7.81 -2.69 4.77
N ASP A 16 -9.12 -2.43 4.81
CA ASP A 16 -9.92 -2.59 6.03
C ASP A 16 -9.90 -4.03 6.54
N ARG A 17 -9.96 -5.01 5.63
CA ARG A 17 -9.86 -6.44 5.97
C ARG A 17 -8.51 -6.77 6.61
N ALA A 18 -7.42 -6.25 6.05
CA ALA A 18 -6.06 -6.48 6.54
C ALA A 18 -5.75 -5.76 7.87
N LEU A 19 -6.41 -4.62 8.14
CA LEU A 19 -6.20 -3.84 9.36
C LEU A 19 -7.05 -4.30 10.55
N ARG A 20 -8.12 -5.07 10.30
CA ARG A 20 -8.96 -5.64 11.37
C ARG A 20 -8.14 -6.55 12.29
N PRO A 21 -8.38 -6.50 13.62
CA PRO A 21 -7.78 -7.44 14.55
C PRO A 21 -8.15 -8.88 14.18
N LEU A 22 -7.16 -9.73 13.96
CA LEU A 22 -7.39 -11.15 13.69
C LEU A 22 -7.31 -11.93 14.99
N ALA A 23 -8.38 -12.64 15.33
CA ALA A 23 -8.42 -13.49 16.53
C ALA A 23 -7.44 -14.69 16.43
N ARG A 24 -7.22 -15.21 15.22
CA ARG A 24 -6.17 -16.20 14.89
C ARG A 24 -5.71 -15.99 13.44
N PRO A 25 -4.52 -15.42 13.19
CA PRO A 25 -4.01 -15.29 11.83
C PRO A 25 -3.63 -16.66 11.27
N ALA A 26 -4.38 -17.14 10.28
CA ALA A 26 -4.00 -18.32 9.51
C ALA A 26 -3.05 -17.92 8.36
N ARG A 27 -1.98 -18.70 8.14
CA ARG A 27 -0.96 -18.38 7.12
C ARG A 27 -1.52 -18.28 5.69
N PRO A 28 -2.44 -19.16 5.23
CA PRO A 28 -3.02 -19.05 3.88
C PRO A 28 -3.75 -17.72 3.65
N ASP A 29 -4.52 -17.26 4.65
CA ASP A 29 -5.23 -15.98 4.59
C ASP A 29 -4.27 -14.79 4.49
N MET A 30 -3.09 -14.89 5.13
CA MET A 30 -2.06 -13.85 5.06
C MET A 30 -1.37 -13.82 3.69
N VAL A 31 -1.16 -14.97 3.06
CA VAL A 31 -0.57 -15.06 1.71
C VAL A 31 -1.52 -14.45 0.68
N GLU A 32 -2.82 -14.72 0.77
CA GLU A 32 -3.82 -14.11 -0.13
C GLU A 32 -3.88 -12.60 0.08
N LEU A 33 -3.97 -12.14 1.33
CA LEU A 33 -4.00 -10.72 1.66
C LEU A 33 -2.74 -10.00 1.21
N GLU A 34 -1.57 -10.61 1.40
CA GLU A 34 -0.31 -10.06 0.94
C GLU A 34 -0.29 -9.86 -0.58
N GLN A 35 -0.65 -10.88 -1.36
CA GLN A 35 -0.66 -10.78 -2.82
C GLN A 35 -1.57 -9.66 -3.30
N GLN A 36 -2.80 -9.61 -2.79
CA GLN A 36 -3.75 -8.54 -3.14
C GLN A 36 -3.22 -7.15 -2.77
N LEU A 37 -2.60 -7.01 -1.59
CA LEU A 37 -2.05 -5.72 -1.16
C LEU A 37 -0.85 -5.31 -2.02
N ARG A 38 0.01 -6.24 -2.45
CA ARG A 38 1.11 -5.94 -3.37
C ARG A 38 0.60 -5.46 -4.73
N GLU A 39 -0.37 -6.16 -5.29
CA GLU A 39 -1.03 -5.77 -6.55
C GLU A 39 -1.63 -4.36 -6.44
N HIS A 40 -2.29 -4.06 -5.30
CA HIS A 40 -2.85 -2.73 -5.05
C HIS A 40 -1.78 -1.65 -4.90
N VAL A 41 -0.64 -1.94 -4.26
CA VAL A 41 0.49 -1.00 -4.19
C VAL A 41 1.04 -0.72 -5.59
N GLU A 42 1.27 -1.75 -6.40
CA GLU A 42 1.76 -1.59 -7.78
C GLU A 42 0.80 -0.75 -8.64
N LEU A 43 -0.51 -0.92 -8.44
CA LEU A 43 -1.53 -0.14 -9.12
C LEU A 43 -1.57 1.34 -8.68
N LEU A 44 -1.34 1.62 -7.39
CA LEU A 44 -1.44 2.96 -6.83
C LEU A 44 -0.15 3.78 -6.92
N LEU A 45 1.01 3.12 -6.96
CA LEU A 45 2.33 3.77 -7.01
C LEU A 45 2.45 4.85 -8.09
N PRO A 46 2.01 4.64 -9.35
CA PRO A 46 2.12 5.65 -10.38
C PRO A 46 1.38 6.97 -10.07
N ALA A 47 0.24 6.90 -9.38
CA ALA A 47 -0.52 8.10 -9.00
C ALA A 47 0.22 8.91 -7.92
N ALA A 48 0.80 8.22 -6.93
CA ALA A 48 1.59 8.86 -5.89
C ALA A 48 2.93 9.42 -6.42
N GLU A 49 3.56 8.74 -7.39
CA GLU A 49 4.72 9.27 -8.10
C GLU A 49 4.39 10.53 -8.88
N ALA A 50 3.28 10.55 -9.62
CA ALA A 50 2.84 11.74 -10.35
C ALA A 50 2.59 12.93 -9.40
N ALA A 51 1.93 12.69 -8.26
CA ALA A 51 1.73 13.72 -7.25
C ALA A 51 3.03 14.23 -6.63
N ALA A 52 4.02 13.36 -6.43
CA ALA A 52 5.35 13.77 -5.94
C ALA A 52 6.08 14.69 -6.93
N GLU A 53 5.96 14.44 -8.24
CA GLU A 53 6.58 15.27 -9.28
C GLU A 53 5.90 16.65 -9.45
N GLU A 54 4.67 16.82 -8.96
CA GLU A 54 4.00 18.13 -8.92
C GLU A 54 4.49 19.01 -7.75
N LEU A 55 5.15 18.43 -6.75
CA LEU A 55 5.70 19.17 -5.62
C LEU A 55 6.98 19.93 -6.00
N TRP A 56 7.23 21.06 -5.33
CA TRP A 56 8.49 21.79 -5.54
C TRP A 56 9.69 20.95 -5.07
N HIS A 57 10.57 20.62 -6.00
CA HIS A 57 11.82 19.91 -5.71
C HIS A 57 12.67 20.70 -4.71
N GLY A 58 13.01 20.06 -3.59
CA GLY A 58 13.73 20.68 -2.48
C GLY A 58 12.83 21.14 -1.32
N SER A 59 11.51 21.09 -1.47
CA SER A 59 10.59 21.24 -0.33
C SER A 59 10.70 20.05 0.62
N VAL A 60 10.39 20.29 1.91
CA VAL A 60 10.28 19.22 2.91
C VAL A 60 9.25 18.18 2.49
N GLN A 61 8.10 18.62 1.97
CA GLN A 61 7.02 17.75 1.49
C GLN A 61 7.49 16.82 0.36
N TRP A 62 8.28 17.33 -0.58
CA TRP A 62 8.85 16.51 -1.64
C TRP A 62 9.79 15.44 -1.08
N TYR A 63 10.68 15.79 -0.14
CA TYR A 63 11.57 14.81 0.51
C TYR A 63 10.80 13.75 1.31
N GLU A 64 9.79 14.16 2.07
CA GLU A 64 8.95 13.25 2.86
C GLU A 64 8.18 12.29 1.96
N CYS A 65 7.57 12.80 0.88
CA CYS A 65 6.87 11.99 -0.11
C CYS A 65 7.81 10.99 -0.78
N ARG A 66 8.98 11.44 -1.26
CA ARG A 66 10.00 10.57 -1.87
C ARG A 66 10.47 9.48 -0.91
N ALA A 67 10.78 9.82 0.33
CA ALA A 67 11.20 8.86 1.35
C ALA A 67 10.09 7.84 1.68
N GLN A 68 8.83 8.27 1.71
CA GLN A 68 7.69 7.38 1.89
C GLN A 68 7.58 6.40 0.71
N LEU A 69 7.65 6.88 -0.54
CA LEU A 69 7.59 6.03 -1.73
C LEU A 69 8.75 5.02 -1.78
N ASP A 70 9.96 5.45 -1.45
CA ASP A 70 11.13 4.55 -1.41
C ASP A 70 10.97 3.48 -0.32
N ARG A 71 10.45 3.84 0.86
CA ARG A 71 10.11 2.87 1.91
C ARG A 71 9.06 1.85 1.42
N ILE A 72 8.00 2.31 0.75
CA ILE A 72 6.94 1.45 0.22
C ILE A 72 7.52 0.44 -0.78
N ARG A 73 8.39 0.87 -1.69
CA ARG A 73 9.07 -0.03 -2.65
C ARG A 73 9.87 -1.13 -1.94
N LEU A 74 10.56 -0.78 -0.86
CA LEU A 74 11.30 -1.74 -0.04
C LEU A 74 10.37 -2.70 0.70
N ASP A 75 9.25 -2.21 1.24
CA ASP A 75 8.28 -3.03 1.96
C ASP A 75 7.57 -4.03 1.02
N VAL A 76 7.29 -3.67 -0.23
CA VAL A 76 6.75 -4.58 -1.27
C VAL A 76 7.73 -5.69 -1.64
N ALA A 77 9.03 -5.36 -1.70
CA ALA A 77 10.07 -6.33 -2.02
C ALA A 77 10.35 -7.31 -0.86
N ARG A 78 9.95 -6.98 0.38
CA ARG A 78 10.16 -7.84 1.55
C ARG A 78 9.24 -9.05 1.51
N ASP A 79 9.75 -10.23 1.84
CA ASP A 79 8.96 -11.45 2.00
C ASP A 79 7.98 -11.39 3.18
N LEU A 80 6.93 -12.23 3.13
CA LEU A 80 5.95 -12.42 4.21
C LEU A 80 6.57 -12.85 5.55
N GLY A 81 7.77 -13.42 5.50
CA GLY A 81 8.46 -14.00 6.65
C GLY A 81 7.92 -15.39 7.04
N ASP A 82 8.66 -16.05 7.93
CA ASP A 82 8.49 -17.50 8.18
C ASP A 82 7.46 -17.82 9.28
N SER A 83 7.06 -16.84 10.09
CA SER A 83 6.14 -17.03 11.21
C SER A 83 4.77 -16.40 10.96
N PRO A 84 3.68 -16.91 11.58
CA PRO A 84 2.37 -16.26 11.51
C PRO A 84 2.38 -14.81 12.01
N LEU A 85 3.21 -14.50 13.00
CA LEU A 85 3.35 -13.13 13.53
C LEU A 85 4.03 -12.21 12.52
N SER A 86 5.16 -12.63 11.93
CA SER A 86 5.85 -11.84 10.90
C SER A 86 4.98 -11.64 9.66
N ALA A 87 4.24 -12.68 9.25
CA ALA A 87 3.28 -12.60 8.15
C ALA A 87 2.18 -11.58 8.43
N HIS A 88 1.62 -11.60 9.64
CA HIS A 88 0.61 -10.64 10.05
C HIS A 88 1.16 -9.21 10.09
N VAL A 89 2.38 -9.00 10.60
CA VAL A 89 3.03 -7.68 10.61
C VAL A 89 3.24 -7.16 9.19
N GLN A 90 3.74 -8.01 8.28
CA GLN A 90 3.96 -7.65 6.87
C GLN A 90 2.66 -7.23 6.19
N VAL A 91 1.59 -8.02 6.34
CA VAL A 91 0.27 -7.69 5.79
C VAL A 91 -0.23 -6.34 6.32
N ARG A 92 -0.03 -6.05 7.61
CA ARG A 92 -0.43 -4.74 8.18
C ARG A 92 0.45 -3.59 7.73
N HIS A 93 1.72 -3.81 7.40
CA HIS A 93 2.56 -2.77 6.79
C HIS A 93 2.06 -2.45 5.38
N LEU A 94 1.92 -3.47 4.53
CA LEU A 94 1.39 -3.30 3.17
C LEU A 94 0.00 -2.65 3.15
N ALA A 95 -0.87 -2.98 4.10
CA ALA A 95 -2.18 -2.34 4.21
C ALA A 95 -2.10 -0.85 4.56
N ARG A 96 -1.16 -0.45 5.42
CA ARG A 96 -0.93 0.97 5.73
C ARG A 96 -0.30 1.71 4.54
N ASP A 97 0.58 1.05 3.81
CA ASP A 97 1.17 1.61 2.59
C ASP A 97 0.10 1.82 1.52
N CYS A 98 -0.80 0.85 1.30
CA CYS A 98 -1.98 1.02 0.45
C CYS A 98 -2.85 2.19 0.92
N ALA A 99 -3.14 2.30 2.22
CA ALA A 99 -3.94 3.39 2.78
C ALA A 99 -3.30 4.77 2.52
N ALA A 100 -1.97 4.87 2.66
CA ALA A 100 -1.25 6.09 2.36
C ALA A 100 -1.24 6.40 0.85
N LEU A 101 -1.11 5.39 -0.01
CA LEU A 101 -1.14 5.59 -1.45
C LEU A 101 -2.53 6.01 -1.97
N LEU A 102 -3.61 5.55 -1.32
CA LEU A 102 -4.98 5.92 -1.67
C LEU A 102 -5.24 7.43 -1.57
N THR A 103 -4.56 8.15 -0.66
CA THR A 103 -4.77 9.61 -0.51
C THR A 103 -4.36 10.38 -1.77
N TYR A 104 -3.38 9.87 -2.52
CA TYR A 104 -2.96 10.44 -3.81
C TYR A 104 -3.95 10.09 -4.93
N ALA A 105 -4.55 8.90 -4.91
CA ALA A 105 -5.53 8.48 -5.91
C ALA A 105 -6.91 9.13 -5.72
N GLU A 106 -7.26 9.48 -4.50
CA GLU A 106 -8.51 10.18 -4.15
C GLU A 106 -8.45 11.69 -4.40
N GLY A 107 -7.26 12.22 -4.72
CA GLY A 107 -7.06 13.62 -5.04
C GLY A 107 -7.34 14.53 -3.86
N GLU A 108 -6.72 14.27 -2.70
CA GLU A 108 -6.56 15.34 -1.72
C GLU A 108 -5.76 16.47 -2.39
N ARG A 109 -6.52 17.47 -2.84
CA ARG A 109 -6.12 18.62 -3.65
C ARG A 109 -6.19 19.89 -2.80
#